data_AF-A0A1M3IM86-F1
#
_entry.id   AF-A0A1M3IM86-F1
#
_cell.length_a   1.000
_cell.length_b   1.000
_cell.length_c   1.000
_cell.angle_alpha   90.00
_cell.angle_beta   90.00
_cell.angle_gamma   90.00
#
_symmetry.space_group_name_H-M   'P 1'
#
loop_
_entity.id
_entity.type
_entity.pdbx_description
1 polymer ?
#
loop_
_entity_poly.entity_id
_entity_poly.type
_entity_poly.pdbx_seq_one_letter_code
_entity_poly.pdbx_strand_id
1 'polypeptide(L)'
;MPTQETVRPVTNSKFSSLDKIAIFLLSLPQSEVEKIFSRLNAHEVKSILQRMMALGLVETAQVENLYLEFSEAVEKLINKPESFESSEKALGKFPPPFDLSEGMIKQQEIKADDLSETLKNITSSSLAKFLQNEHPQTISLILSRINPQKAASVFIEFPESLAIDVMNRMLTMGQVQQEILKEVENTLKAEFEDFLTPEAPRDACSHMADIFNAFDPKAEVKFMQGLESKNSEAAKHVKELILTIEDLK
;
A
#
# COMPACT_ATOMS: atom_id res chain seq x y z
N MET A 1 -17.99 14.91 63.00
CA MET A 1 -17.17 15.46 61.90
C MET A 1 -16.33 14.32 61.34
N PRO A 2 -16.79 13.56 60.33
CA PRO A 2 -15.97 12.53 59.74
C PRO A 2 -15.05 13.16 58.70
N THR A 3 -13.76 12.91 58.92
CA THR A 3 -12.60 13.34 58.16
C THR A 3 -12.65 12.79 56.74
N GLN A 4 -12.29 13.63 55.78
CA GLN A 4 -12.23 13.38 54.34
C GLN A 4 -11.39 12.13 54.03
N GLU A 5 -12.00 11.15 53.36
CA GLU A 5 -11.29 10.08 52.67
C GLU A 5 -10.47 10.72 51.54
N THR A 6 -9.15 10.62 51.66
CA THR A 6 -8.21 10.92 50.60
C THR A 6 -8.35 9.88 49.49
N VAL A 7 -9.16 10.20 48.49
CA VAL A 7 -9.25 9.44 47.25
C VAL A 7 -7.87 9.50 46.58
N ARG A 8 -7.15 8.38 46.62
CA ARG A 8 -5.89 8.20 45.89
C ARG A 8 -6.17 8.36 44.39
N PRO A 9 -5.36 9.11 43.62
CA PRO A 9 -5.56 9.19 42.18
C PRO A 9 -5.28 7.82 41.58
N VAL A 10 -6.32 7.24 40.96
CA VAL A 10 -6.22 5.99 40.20
C VAL A 10 -5.44 6.32 38.93
N THR A 11 -4.15 6.02 38.92
CA THR A 11 -3.32 6.09 37.72
C THR A 11 -3.81 5.04 36.72
N ASN A 12 -4.65 5.43 35.77
CA ASN A 12 -5.11 4.52 34.71
C ASN A 12 -4.37 4.81 33.40
N SER A 13 -3.25 4.12 33.22
CA SER A 13 -2.36 4.17 32.05
C SER A 13 -2.94 3.45 30.83
N LYS A 14 -4.16 3.80 30.39
CA LYS A 14 -4.75 3.21 29.17
C LYS A 14 -4.63 4.06 27.92
N PHE A 15 -4.34 5.36 28.07
CA PHE A 15 -4.27 6.30 26.95
C PHE A 15 -2.84 6.75 26.69
N SER A 16 -2.41 6.60 25.44
CA SER A 16 -1.15 7.19 24.94
C SER A 16 -1.23 8.72 24.98
N SER A 17 -0.09 9.41 24.97
CA SER A 17 -0.08 10.89 24.95
C SER A 17 -0.87 11.48 23.77
N LEU A 18 -0.87 10.81 22.61
CA LEU A 18 -1.65 11.22 21.45
C LEU A 18 -3.15 11.01 21.65
N ASP A 19 -3.54 9.98 22.40
CA ASP A 19 -4.94 9.69 22.74
C ASP A 19 -5.47 10.77 23.66
N LYS A 20 -4.67 11.16 24.65
CA LYS A 20 -4.99 12.23 25.58
C LYS A 20 -5.20 13.55 24.83
N ILE A 21 -4.32 13.88 23.88
CA ILE A 21 -4.47 15.06 23.02
C ILE A 21 -5.76 14.97 22.19
N ALA A 22 -6.03 13.82 21.58
CA ALA A 22 -7.22 13.61 20.76
C ALA A 22 -8.53 13.73 21.58
N ILE A 23 -8.59 13.14 22.77
CA ILE A 23 -9.73 13.25 23.69
C ILE A 23 -9.96 14.70 24.11
N PHE A 24 -8.88 15.42 24.45
CA PHE A 24 -8.95 16.83 24.83
C PHE A 24 -9.42 17.73 23.69
N LEU A 25 -8.98 17.48 22.46
CA LEU A 25 -9.42 18.26 21.30
C LEU A 25 -10.88 17.98 20.93
N LEU A 26 -11.33 16.72 21.08
CA LEU A 26 -12.74 16.35 20.86
C LEU A 26 -13.71 17.00 21.85
N SER A 27 -13.24 17.40 23.03
CA SER A 27 -14.05 18.08 24.04
C SER A 27 -14.05 19.61 23.93
N LEU A 28 -13.32 20.18 22.96
CA LEU A 28 -13.31 21.62 22.68
C LEU A 28 -14.27 22.00 21.56
N PRO A 29 -14.78 23.25 21.53
CA PRO A 29 -15.50 23.78 20.38
C PRO A 29 -14.63 23.76 19.13
N GLN A 30 -15.23 23.46 17.98
CA GLN A 30 -14.53 23.38 16.70
C GLN A 30 -13.64 24.60 16.43
N SER A 31 -14.15 25.82 16.67
CA SER A 31 -13.41 27.07 16.45
C SER A 31 -12.08 27.18 17.23
N GLU A 32 -11.95 26.48 18.37
CA GLU A 32 -10.72 26.46 19.15
C GLU A 32 -9.77 25.35 18.66
N VAL A 33 -10.30 24.21 18.23
CA VAL A 33 -9.52 23.12 17.61
C VAL A 33 -8.84 23.62 16.32
N GLU A 34 -9.55 24.39 15.50
CA GLU A 34 -9.01 24.96 14.25
C GLU A 34 -7.79 25.87 14.51
N LYS A 35 -7.83 26.70 15.56
CA LYS A 35 -6.71 27.56 15.97
C LYS A 35 -5.50 26.76 16.48
N ILE A 36 -5.74 25.58 17.05
CA ILE A 36 -4.67 24.68 17.49
C ILE A 36 -4.05 23.99 16.27
N PHE A 37 -4.88 23.46 15.37
CA PHE A 37 -4.41 22.80 14.15
C PHE A 37 -3.65 23.74 13.21
N SER A 38 -4.02 25.02 13.14
CA SER A 38 -3.27 26.02 12.36
C SER A 38 -1.84 26.25 12.86
N ARG A 39 -1.48 25.76 14.05
CA ARG A 39 -0.15 25.88 14.65
C ARG A 39 0.66 24.58 14.59
N LEU A 40 0.07 23.50 14.08
CA LEU A 40 0.71 22.19 13.97
C LEU A 40 1.12 21.92 12.52
N ASN A 41 2.13 21.08 12.33
CA ASN A 41 2.49 20.64 10.98
C ASN A 41 1.53 19.54 10.47
N ALA A 42 1.52 19.31 9.16
CA ALA A 42 0.58 18.37 8.53
C ALA A 42 0.69 16.92 9.09
N HIS A 43 1.90 16.49 9.48
CA HIS A 43 2.13 15.17 10.05
C HIS A 43 1.54 15.03 11.46
N GLU A 44 1.67 16.06 12.29
CA GLU A 44 1.08 16.13 13.64
C GLU A 44 -0.44 16.15 13.57
N VAL A 45 -1.02 17.00 12.71
CA VAL A 45 -2.47 17.07 12.49
C VAL A 45 -3.00 15.70 12.05
N LYS A 46 -2.35 15.05 11.09
CA LYS A 46 -2.72 13.70 10.62
C LYS A 46 -2.67 12.66 11.75
N SER A 47 -1.62 12.68 12.56
CA SER A 47 -1.44 11.73 13.67
C SER A 47 -2.53 11.89 14.73
N ILE A 48 -2.90 13.13 15.05
CA ILE A 48 -3.97 13.45 16.01
C ILE A 48 -5.34 13.04 15.46
N LEU A 49 -5.65 13.39 14.21
CA LEU A 49 -6.91 13.03 13.55
C LEU A 49 -7.10 11.51 13.47
N GLN A 50 -6.04 10.76 13.13
CA GLN A 50 -6.08 9.30 13.15
C GLN A 50 -6.45 8.75 14.52
N ARG A 51 -5.95 9.39 15.60
CA ARG A 51 -6.30 8.96 16.94
C ARG A 51 -7.72 9.37 17.33
N MET A 52 -8.18 10.56 16.96
CA MET A 52 -9.58 11.00 17.17
C MET A 52 -10.58 10.04 16.53
N MET A 53 -10.29 9.51 15.34
CA MET A 53 -11.14 8.52 14.67
C MET A 53 -11.04 7.11 15.27
N ALA A 54 -9.87 6.73 15.78
CA ALA A 54 -9.65 5.42 16.40
C ALA A 54 -10.20 5.33 17.83
N LEU A 55 -10.44 6.48 18.47
CA LEU A 55 -11.10 6.54 19.77
C LEU A 55 -12.57 6.20 19.59
N GLY A 56 -12.99 5.09 20.21
CA GLY A 56 -14.41 4.71 20.30
C GLY A 56 -15.16 5.54 21.35
N LEU A 57 -16.20 4.96 21.94
CA LEU A 57 -16.90 5.58 23.07
C LEU A 57 -15.93 5.75 24.25
N VAL A 58 -15.60 7.00 24.58
CA VAL A 58 -14.81 7.35 25.76
C VAL A 58 -15.78 7.65 26.90
N GLU A 59 -15.60 6.99 28.04
CA GLU A 59 -16.47 7.20 29.21
C GLU A 59 -16.24 8.58 29.81
N THR A 60 -17.31 9.24 30.28
CA THR A 60 -17.24 10.58 30.88
C THR A 60 -16.22 10.66 32.03
N ALA A 61 -16.15 9.64 32.88
CA ALA A 61 -15.18 9.55 33.98
C ALA A 61 -13.71 9.56 33.49
N GLN A 62 -13.44 9.07 32.28
CA GLN A 62 -12.08 9.07 31.70
C GLN A 62 -11.70 10.47 31.21
N VAL A 63 -12.66 11.19 30.65
CA VAL A 63 -12.47 12.60 30.22
C VAL A 63 -12.23 13.50 31.44
N GLU A 64 -13.00 13.34 32.51
CA GLU A 64 -12.83 14.12 33.75
C GLU A 64 -11.45 13.91 34.38
N ASN A 65 -11.00 12.66 34.47
CA ASN A 65 -9.65 12.34 34.97
C ASN A 65 -8.54 12.96 34.11
N LEU A 66 -8.74 13.01 32.79
CA LEU A 66 -7.80 13.66 31.88
C LEU A 66 -7.72 15.17 32.11
N TYR A 67 -8.85 15.83 32.35
CA TYR A 67 -8.87 17.26 32.66
C TYR A 67 -8.18 17.59 33.99
N LEU A 68 -8.33 16.72 35.00
CA LEU A 68 -7.61 16.86 36.27
C LEU A 68 -6.09 16.74 36.06
N GLU A 69 -5.63 15.72 35.33
CA GLU A 69 -4.22 15.54 34.99
C GLU A 69 -3.65 16.76 34.23
N PHE A 70 -4.42 17.30 33.27
CA PHE A 70 -4.04 18.49 32.52
C PHE A 70 -3.92 19.72 33.42
N SER A 71 -4.89 19.94 34.32
CA SER A 71 -4.86 21.07 35.26
C SER A 71 -3.61 21.02 36.16
N GLU A 72 -3.27 19.84 36.69
CA GLU A 72 -2.06 19.65 37.49
C GLU A 72 -0.77 19.91 36.69
N ALA A 73 -0.75 19.52 35.41
CA ALA A 73 0.40 19.74 34.53
C ALA A 73 0.59 21.23 34.21
N VAL A 74 -0.49 21.96 33.95
CA VAL A 74 -0.47 23.40 33.71
C VAL A 74 -0.02 24.15 34.97
N GLU A 75 -0.52 23.78 36.15
CA GLU A 75 -0.11 24.38 37.42
C GLU A 75 1.41 24.20 37.66
N LYS A 76 1.96 23.02 37.34
CA LYS A 76 3.41 22.75 37.41
C LYS A 76 4.22 23.59 36.42
N LEU A 77 3.69 23.87 35.23
CA LEU A 77 4.34 24.72 34.22
C LEU A 77 4.32 26.20 34.61
N ILE A 78 3.20 26.70 35.10
CA ILE A 78 3.05 28.09 35.56
C ILE A 78 3.99 28.39 36.73
N ASN A 79 4.16 27.43 37.64
CA ASN A 79 5.03 27.56 38.80
C ASN A 79 6.55 27.40 38.48
N LYS A 80 6.93 27.28 37.19
CA LYS A 80 8.33 27.13 36.76
C LYS A 80 8.73 28.24 35.75
N PRO A 81 9.30 29.37 36.22
CA PRO A 81 9.46 30.60 35.42
C PRO A 81 10.48 30.54 34.28
N GLU A 82 11.33 29.51 34.20
CA GLU A 82 12.45 29.46 33.22
C GLU A 82 12.06 29.04 31.79
N SER A 83 10.79 28.70 31.53
CA SER A 83 10.40 28.03 30.27
C SER A 83 9.71 28.90 29.21
N PHE A 84 9.23 30.10 29.56
CA PHE A 84 8.45 30.92 28.63
C PHE A 84 9.28 31.67 27.56
N GLU A 85 10.50 32.15 27.89
CA GLU A 85 11.32 32.91 26.92
C GLU A 85 11.98 32.04 25.84
N SER A 86 12.16 30.74 26.08
CA SER A 86 12.78 29.82 25.08
C SER A 86 11.78 29.31 24.04
N SER A 87 10.48 29.34 24.32
CA SER A 87 9.45 28.81 23.41
C SER A 87 9.11 29.75 22.26
N GLU A 88 9.15 31.07 22.48
CA GLU A 88 8.83 32.06 21.43
C GLU A 88 9.85 32.09 20.29
N LYS A 89 11.14 31.84 20.57
CA LYS A 89 12.18 31.78 19.53
C LYS A 89 12.11 30.53 18.64
N ALA A 90 11.46 29.46 19.11
CA ALA A 90 11.30 28.23 18.33
C ALA A 90 10.06 28.25 17.41
N LEU A 91 9.08 29.12 17.68
CA LEU A 91 7.79 29.20 16.97
C LEU A 91 7.77 30.21 15.80
N GLY A 92 8.93 30.76 15.43
CA GLY A 92 9.06 31.73 14.35
C GLY A 92 9.07 31.09 12.97
N LYS A 93 7.97 31.30 12.23
CA LYS A 93 7.74 31.12 10.77
C LYS A 93 7.08 29.79 10.38
N PHE A 94 5.74 29.75 10.37
CA PHE A 94 5.00 28.78 9.57
C PHE A 94 3.79 29.44 8.84
N PRO A 95 3.40 28.87 7.69
CA PRO A 95 2.73 29.55 6.57
C PRO A 95 1.20 29.72 6.80
N PRO A 96 0.45 30.34 5.88
CA PRO A 96 -0.90 30.88 6.14
C PRO A 96 -1.95 29.73 6.20
N PRO A 97 -3.21 30.03 6.57
CA PRO A 97 -4.13 29.05 7.12
C PRO A 97 -4.48 27.97 6.09
N PHE A 98 -4.37 26.71 6.51
CA PHE A 98 -4.84 25.58 5.75
C PHE A 98 -6.37 25.54 5.82
N ASP A 99 -7.02 25.59 4.67
CA ASP A 99 -8.48 25.48 4.56
C ASP A 99 -8.90 24.04 4.91
N LEU A 100 -9.57 23.90 6.05
CA LEU A 100 -10.06 22.60 6.55
C LEU A 100 -11.20 22.03 5.70
N SER A 101 -11.72 22.78 4.72
CA SER A 101 -12.69 22.26 3.76
C SER A 101 -12.05 21.49 2.60
N GLU A 102 -10.76 21.68 2.32
CA GLU A 102 -10.02 20.88 1.33
C GLU A 102 -9.27 19.69 1.96
N GLY A 103 -9.02 19.73 3.27
CA GLY A 103 -8.40 18.63 4.02
C GLY A 103 -9.26 17.37 4.18
N MET A 104 -10.54 17.42 3.79
CA MET A 104 -11.50 16.33 3.96
C MET A 104 -11.67 15.42 2.72
N ILE A 105 -10.97 15.68 1.62
CA ILE A 105 -11.04 14.79 0.45
C ILE A 105 -9.65 14.62 -0.16
N LYS A 106 -8.76 13.96 0.57
CA LYS A 106 -7.72 13.08 0.04
C LYS A 106 -6.91 12.52 1.20
N GLN A 107 -6.44 11.30 1.00
CA GLN A 107 -5.54 10.55 1.88
C GLN A 107 -6.21 9.77 3.03
N GLN A 108 -6.94 8.73 2.63
CA GLN A 108 -6.56 7.38 3.06
C GLN A 108 -5.11 7.08 2.62
N GLU A 109 -4.14 7.78 3.19
CA GLU A 109 -2.77 7.28 3.33
C GLU A 109 -2.70 6.60 4.69
N ILE A 110 -3.37 5.47 4.78
CA ILE A 110 -3.08 4.46 5.79
C ILE A 110 -2.40 3.34 5.00
N LYS A 111 -1.08 3.49 4.81
CA LYS A 111 -0.17 2.51 4.19
C LYS A 111 -0.67 1.94 2.84
N ALA A 112 -0.68 2.78 1.81
CA ALA A 112 -0.19 2.33 0.51
C ALA A 112 1.35 2.36 0.64
N ASP A 113 2.16 1.36 0.31
CA ASP A 113 2.01 0.35 -0.74
C ASP A 113 3.04 -0.75 -0.53
N ASP A 114 2.64 -2.01 -0.48
CA ASP A 114 3.48 -3.06 -1.04
C ASP A 114 2.94 -3.40 -2.44
N LEU A 115 1.61 -3.44 -2.62
CA LEU A 115 1.01 -3.77 -3.91
C LEU A 115 1.20 -2.68 -4.98
N SER A 116 0.83 -1.40 -4.80
CA SER A 116 1.05 -0.42 -5.89
C SER A 116 2.54 -0.14 -6.09
N GLU A 117 3.41 -0.34 -5.09
CA GLU A 117 4.86 -0.27 -5.26
C GLU A 117 5.41 -1.44 -6.09
N THR A 118 4.95 -2.66 -5.80
CA THR A 118 5.25 -3.84 -6.62
C THR A 118 4.74 -3.61 -8.05
N LEU A 119 3.49 -3.15 -8.19
CA LEU A 119 2.82 -2.91 -9.47
C LEU A 119 3.33 -1.65 -10.19
N LYS A 120 4.06 -0.73 -9.55
CA LYS A 120 4.55 0.52 -10.18
C LYS A 120 5.45 0.23 -11.37
N ASN A 121 6.33 -0.77 -11.25
CA ASN A 121 7.34 -1.09 -12.27
C ASN A 121 6.80 -1.91 -13.45
N ILE A 122 5.55 -2.35 -13.37
CA ILE A 122 4.94 -3.27 -14.34
C ILE A 122 4.22 -2.49 -15.44
N THR A 123 4.23 -2.97 -16.69
CA THR A 123 3.49 -2.27 -17.76
C THR A 123 1.98 -2.45 -17.60
N SER A 124 1.20 -1.44 -17.97
CA SER A 124 -0.27 -1.52 -17.91
C SER A 124 -0.85 -2.65 -18.76
N SER A 125 -0.20 -2.99 -19.89
CA SER A 125 -0.62 -4.09 -20.75
C SER A 125 -0.36 -5.47 -20.11
N SER A 126 0.80 -5.68 -19.47
CA SER A 126 1.06 -6.92 -18.72
C SER A 126 0.07 -7.10 -17.56
N LEU A 127 -0.19 -6.02 -16.81
CA LEU A 127 -1.17 -6.04 -15.72
C LEU A 127 -2.58 -6.32 -16.24
N ALA A 128 -2.98 -5.72 -17.36
CA ALA A 128 -4.27 -5.99 -17.97
C ALA A 128 -4.43 -7.45 -18.41
N LYS A 129 -3.41 -8.04 -19.05
CA LYS A 129 -3.45 -9.45 -19.48
C LYS A 129 -3.61 -10.42 -18.31
N PHE A 130 -2.92 -10.16 -17.20
CA PHE A 130 -3.09 -10.94 -15.98
C PHE A 130 -4.51 -10.80 -15.43
N LEU A 131 -4.96 -9.56 -15.21
CA LEU A 131 -6.25 -9.27 -14.59
C LEU A 131 -7.45 -9.73 -15.43
N GLN A 132 -7.32 -9.88 -16.74
CA GLN A 132 -8.41 -10.39 -17.58
C GLN A 132 -8.81 -11.84 -17.24
N ASN A 133 -7.92 -12.61 -16.61
CA ASN A 133 -8.23 -13.98 -16.16
C ASN A 133 -8.83 -14.02 -14.74
N GLU A 134 -8.89 -12.87 -14.07
CA GLU A 134 -9.39 -12.77 -12.70
C GLU A 134 -10.89 -12.53 -12.63
N HIS A 135 -11.47 -12.85 -11.47
CA HIS A 135 -12.89 -12.55 -11.24
C HIS A 135 -13.12 -11.02 -11.19
N PRO A 136 -14.21 -10.47 -11.79
CA PRO A 136 -14.45 -9.02 -11.84
C PRO A 136 -14.42 -8.31 -10.48
N GLN A 137 -14.79 -9.00 -9.41
CA GLN A 137 -14.70 -8.46 -8.05
C GLN A 137 -13.25 -8.28 -7.59
N THR A 138 -12.36 -9.23 -7.89
CA THR A 138 -10.93 -9.17 -7.60
C THR A 138 -10.27 -8.05 -8.38
N ILE A 139 -10.61 -7.92 -9.68
CA ILE A 139 -10.14 -6.81 -10.52
C ILE A 139 -10.55 -5.46 -9.91
N SER A 140 -11.83 -5.34 -9.50
CA SER A 140 -12.36 -4.12 -8.88
C SER A 140 -11.58 -3.75 -7.61
N LEU A 141 -11.26 -4.76 -6.79
CA LEU A 141 -10.49 -4.61 -5.56
C LEU A 141 -9.09 -4.07 -5.86
N ILE A 142 -8.37 -4.69 -6.79
CA ILE A 142 -7.00 -4.31 -7.15
C ILE A 142 -6.96 -2.91 -7.76
N LEU A 143 -7.85 -2.63 -8.72
CA LEU A 143 -7.88 -1.34 -9.40
C LEU A 143 -8.28 -0.19 -8.47
N SER A 144 -9.01 -0.47 -7.38
CA SER A 144 -9.31 0.53 -6.34
C SER A 144 -8.09 0.93 -5.49
N ARG A 145 -7.00 0.15 -5.55
CA ARG A 145 -5.81 0.32 -4.70
C ARG A 145 -4.59 0.85 -5.44
N ILE A 146 -4.58 0.82 -6.77
CA ILE A 146 -3.50 1.38 -7.57
C ILE A 146 -3.76 2.85 -7.93
N ASN A 147 -2.70 3.53 -8.37
CA ASN A 147 -2.79 4.92 -8.79
C ASN A 147 -3.84 5.12 -9.93
N PRO A 148 -4.69 6.16 -9.88
CA PRO A 148 -5.76 6.39 -10.86
C PRO A 148 -5.29 6.46 -12.32
N GLN A 149 -4.12 7.06 -12.59
CA GLN A 149 -3.57 7.12 -13.95
C GLN A 149 -3.22 5.72 -14.48
N LYS A 150 -2.72 4.84 -13.60
CA LYS A 150 -2.41 3.45 -13.96
C LYS A 150 -3.66 2.61 -14.14
N ALA A 151 -4.65 2.75 -13.25
CA ALA A 151 -5.96 2.10 -13.40
C ALA A 151 -6.63 2.49 -14.73
N ALA A 152 -6.62 3.77 -15.08
CA ALA A 152 -7.14 4.23 -16.37
C ALA A 152 -6.43 3.57 -17.56
N SER A 153 -5.10 3.45 -17.49
CA SER A 153 -4.32 2.79 -18.54
C SER A 153 -4.63 1.29 -18.65
N VAL A 154 -4.94 0.62 -17.53
CA VAL A 154 -5.36 -0.79 -17.52
C VAL A 154 -6.76 -0.95 -18.10
N PHE A 155 -7.70 -0.06 -17.76
CA PHE A 155 -9.07 -0.10 -18.30
C PHE A 155 -9.11 0.02 -19.84
N ILE A 156 -8.19 0.77 -20.44
CA ILE A 156 -8.09 0.90 -21.92
C ILE A 156 -7.74 -0.44 -22.59
N GLU A 157 -7.05 -1.33 -21.89
CA GLU A 157 -6.63 -2.64 -22.41
C GLU A 157 -7.69 -3.73 -22.19
N PHE A 158 -8.78 -3.44 -21.45
CA PHE A 158 -9.86 -4.40 -21.19
C PHE A 158 -10.92 -4.40 -22.28
N PRO A 159 -11.61 -5.54 -22.51
CA PRO A 159 -12.87 -5.55 -23.25
C PRO A 159 -13.90 -4.62 -22.58
N GLU A 160 -14.64 -3.87 -23.39
CA GLU A 160 -15.60 -2.86 -22.92
C GLU A 160 -16.61 -3.41 -21.90
N SER A 161 -17.14 -4.61 -22.15
CA SER A 161 -18.07 -5.28 -21.24
C SER A 161 -17.46 -5.55 -19.86
N LEU A 162 -16.21 -6.00 -19.81
CA LEU A 162 -15.49 -6.26 -18.56
C LEU A 162 -15.19 -4.95 -17.83
N ALA A 163 -14.71 -3.94 -18.55
CA ALA A 163 -14.39 -2.63 -17.98
C ALA A 163 -15.61 -1.99 -17.29
N ILE A 164 -16.76 -1.98 -17.95
CA ILE A 164 -18.01 -1.44 -17.39
C ILE A 164 -18.49 -2.26 -16.18
N ASP A 165 -18.36 -3.58 -16.22
CA ASP A 165 -18.76 -4.48 -15.13
C ASP A 165 -17.91 -4.26 -13.87
N VAL A 166 -16.60 -4.07 -14.06
CA VAL A 166 -15.63 -3.74 -13.00
C VAL A 166 -15.88 -2.35 -12.43
N MET A 167 -16.10 -1.33 -13.27
CA MET A 167 -16.40 0.04 -12.79
C MET A 167 -17.65 0.08 -11.91
N ASN A 168 -18.73 -0.61 -12.31
CA ASN A 168 -19.96 -0.69 -11.51
C ASN A 168 -19.72 -1.36 -10.14
N ARG A 169 -18.91 -2.41 -10.10
CA ARG A 169 -18.52 -3.04 -8.83
C ARG A 169 -17.70 -2.09 -7.96
N MET A 170 -16.73 -1.39 -8.52
CA MET A 170 -15.95 -0.40 -7.77
C MET A 170 -16.84 0.70 -7.13
N LEU A 171 -17.89 1.14 -7.83
CA LEU A 171 -18.83 2.14 -7.32
C LEU A 171 -19.78 1.62 -6.23
N THR A 172 -20.12 0.33 -6.28
CA THR A 172 -21.05 -0.31 -5.33
C THR A 172 -20.33 -1.04 -4.19
N MET A 173 -19.00 -1.05 -4.21
CA MET A 173 -18.19 -1.76 -3.24
C MET A 173 -18.32 -1.13 -1.85
N GLY A 174 -18.79 -1.93 -0.89
CA GLY A 174 -18.81 -1.55 0.53
C GLY A 174 -17.42 -1.58 1.17
N GLN A 175 -17.36 -1.31 2.47
CA GLN A 175 -16.10 -1.46 3.21
C GLN A 175 -15.64 -2.93 3.22
N VAL A 176 -14.45 -3.18 2.68
CA VAL A 176 -13.80 -4.50 2.74
C VAL A 176 -12.89 -4.53 3.97
N GLN A 177 -12.93 -5.64 4.70
CA GLN A 177 -12.08 -5.83 5.88
C GLN A 177 -10.60 -5.86 5.48
N GLN A 178 -9.76 -5.14 6.24
CA GLN A 178 -8.34 -4.96 5.93
C GLN A 178 -7.54 -6.27 5.94
N GLU A 179 -7.95 -7.25 6.73
CA GLU A 179 -7.31 -8.56 6.78
C GLU A 179 -7.50 -9.35 5.48
N ILE A 180 -8.73 -9.38 4.97
CA ILE A 180 -9.08 -10.03 3.70
C ILE A 180 -8.38 -9.32 2.53
N LEU A 181 -8.32 -7.99 2.57
CA LEU A 181 -7.59 -7.21 1.57
C LEU A 181 -6.13 -7.64 1.47
N LYS A 182 -5.42 -7.71 2.60
CA LYS A 182 -4.01 -8.10 2.62
C LYS A 182 -3.77 -9.53 2.14
N GLU A 183 -4.66 -10.45 2.48
CA GLU A 183 -4.56 -11.84 2.03
C GLU A 183 -4.68 -11.91 0.50
N VAL A 184 -5.67 -11.22 -0.07
CA VAL A 184 -5.84 -11.14 -1.52
C VAL A 184 -4.65 -10.47 -2.19
N GLU A 185 -4.14 -9.36 -1.63
CA GLU A 185 -2.95 -8.66 -2.14
C GLU A 185 -1.71 -9.57 -2.16
N ASN A 186 -1.49 -10.36 -1.11
CA ASN A 186 -0.34 -11.27 -1.03
C ASN A 186 -0.44 -12.43 -2.02
N THR A 187 -1.61 -13.06 -2.14
CA THR A 187 -1.83 -14.15 -3.09
C THR A 187 -1.63 -13.68 -4.52
N LEU A 188 -2.22 -12.53 -4.87
CA LEU A 188 -2.07 -11.94 -6.20
C LEU A 188 -0.63 -11.55 -6.49
N LYS A 189 0.14 -11.08 -5.51
CA LYS A 189 1.55 -10.77 -5.71
C LYS A 189 2.34 -12.01 -6.10
N ALA A 190 2.14 -13.13 -5.39
CA ALA A 190 2.79 -14.40 -5.71
C ALA A 190 2.39 -14.92 -7.11
N GLU A 191 1.09 -14.94 -7.40
CA GLU A 191 0.59 -15.39 -8.70
C GLU A 191 1.04 -14.47 -9.86
N PHE A 192 1.17 -13.17 -9.59
CA PHE A 192 1.65 -12.20 -10.57
C PHE A 192 3.15 -12.33 -10.82
N GLU A 193 3.95 -12.58 -9.77
CA GLU A 193 5.38 -12.89 -9.91
C GLU A 193 5.56 -14.16 -10.75
N ASP A 194 4.79 -15.20 -10.48
CA ASP A 194 4.78 -16.44 -11.28
C ASP A 194 4.42 -16.17 -12.75
N PHE A 195 3.41 -15.34 -13.00
CA PHE A 195 3.00 -14.93 -14.36
C PHE A 195 4.07 -14.10 -15.10
N LEU A 196 4.83 -13.28 -14.37
CA LEU A 196 5.90 -12.46 -14.94
C LEU A 196 7.19 -13.23 -15.15
N THR A 197 7.45 -14.29 -14.37
CA THR A 197 8.53 -15.22 -14.68
C THR A 197 8.25 -15.77 -16.07
N PRO A 198 9.12 -15.50 -17.05
CA PRO A 198 9.05 -16.23 -18.30
C PRO A 198 9.09 -17.71 -17.93
N GLU A 199 8.22 -18.54 -18.53
CA GLU A 199 8.52 -19.98 -18.62
C GLU A 199 10.01 -20.05 -18.95
N ALA A 200 10.82 -20.64 -18.05
CA ALA A 200 12.26 -20.76 -18.27
C ALA A 200 12.40 -21.18 -19.73
N PRO A 201 13.06 -20.37 -20.58
CA PRO A 201 12.91 -20.49 -22.01
C PRO A 201 13.15 -21.95 -22.31
N ARG A 202 12.12 -22.63 -22.83
CA ARG A 202 12.24 -24.00 -23.33
C ARG A 202 13.55 -23.98 -24.09
N ASP A 203 14.58 -24.65 -23.55
CA ASP A 203 15.97 -24.31 -23.87
C ASP A 203 16.05 -24.08 -25.37
N ALA A 204 16.39 -22.87 -25.81
CA ALA A 204 16.23 -22.52 -27.23
C ALA A 204 16.99 -23.53 -28.11
N CYS A 205 18.02 -24.17 -27.54
CA CYS A 205 18.74 -25.31 -28.09
C CYS A 205 17.90 -26.59 -28.16
N SER A 206 17.09 -26.90 -27.14
CA SER A 206 16.15 -28.03 -27.11
C SER A 206 15.03 -27.88 -28.14
N HIS A 207 14.38 -26.71 -28.23
CA HIS A 207 13.36 -26.51 -29.27
C HIS A 207 13.97 -26.55 -30.68
N MET A 208 15.17 -26.00 -30.84
CA MET A 208 15.90 -26.10 -32.10
C MET A 208 16.28 -27.56 -32.42
N ALA A 209 16.67 -28.37 -31.44
CA ALA A 209 16.96 -29.79 -31.63
C ALA A 209 15.72 -30.57 -32.10
N ASP A 210 14.52 -30.29 -31.57
CA ASP A 210 13.27 -30.87 -32.07
C ASP A 210 13.01 -30.53 -33.54
N ILE A 211 13.32 -29.30 -33.97
CA ILE A 211 13.21 -28.88 -35.37
C ILE A 211 14.22 -29.64 -36.24
N PHE A 212 15.47 -29.80 -35.77
CA PHE A 212 16.50 -30.57 -36.48
C PHE A 212 16.12 -32.06 -36.58
N ASN A 213 15.54 -32.65 -35.55
CA ASN A 213 15.02 -34.03 -35.57
C ASN A 213 13.87 -34.23 -36.59
N ALA A 214 13.17 -33.15 -36.97
CA ALA A 214 12.10 -33.16 -37.96
C ALA A 214 12.59 -32.90 -39.40
N PHE A 215 13.84 -32.50 -39.60
CA PHE A 215 14.39 -32.28 -40.94
C PHE A 215 14.66 -33.59 -41.67
N ASP A 216 14.61 -33.51 -43.01
CA ASP A 216 15.22 -34.56 -43.82
C ASP A 216 16.77 -34.50 -43.71
N PRO A 217 17.48 -35.62 -43.94
CA PRO A 217 18.93 -35.67 -43.77
C PRO A 217 19.73 -34.65 -44.61
N LYS A 218 19.17 -34.17 -45.74
CA LYS A 218 19.86 -33.18 -46.58
C LYS A 218 19.70 -31.77 -46.03
N ALA A 219 18.50 -31.44 -45.54
CA ALA A 219 18.20 -30.17 -44.91
C ALA A 219 18.97 -30.02 -43.58
N GLU A 220 18.98 -31.08 -42.77
CA GLU A 220 19.69 -31.13 -41.48
C GLU A 220 21.17 -30.73 -41.64
N VAL A 221 21.90 -31.41 -42.53
CA VAL A 221 23.33 -31.14 -42.79
C VAL A 221 23.55 -29.72 -43.29
N LYS A 222 22.73 -29.26 -44.23
CA LYS A 222 22.86 -27.92 -44.83
C LYS A 222 22.64 -26.82 -43.79
N PHE A 223 21.60 -26.92 -42.98
CA PHE A 223 21.28 -25.90 -41.97
C PHE A 223 22.22 -25.96 -40.77
N MET A 224 22.69 -27.15 -40.39
CA MET A 224 23.70 -27.31 -39.34
C MET A 224 25.03 -26.65 -39.72
N GLN A 225 25.50 -26.84 -40.96
CA GLN A 225 26.71 -26.16 -41.47
C GLN A 225 26.55 -24.63 -41.49
N GLY A 226 25.37 -24.14 -41.88
CA GLY A 226 25.05 -22.72 -41.84
C GLY A 226 25.04 -22.16 -40.41
N LEU A 227 24.52 -22.93 -39.45
CA LEU A 227 24.50 -22.57 -38.04
C LEU A 227 25.92 -22.58 -37.45
N GLU A 228 26.73 -23.60 -37.71
CA GLU A 228 28.13 -23.68 -37.28
C GLU A 228 28.98 -22.50 -37.78
N SER A 229 28.74 -22.08 -39.02
CA SER A 229 29.46 -20.96 -39.64
C SER A 229 29.14 -19.61 -39.00
N LYS A 230 27.92 -19.44 -38.46
CA LYS A 230 27.48 -18.20 -37.81
C LYS A 230 27.63 -18.20 -36.30
N ASN A 231 27.40 -19.35 -35.66
CA ASN A 231 27.41 -19.53 -34.22
C ASN A 231 27.78 -20.99 -33.89
N SER A 232 29.09 -21.23 -33.79
CA SER A 232 29.64 -22.56 -33.52
C SER A 232 29.27 -23.09 -32.12
N GLU A 233 29.08 -22.20 -31.13
CA GLU A 233 28.72 -22.60 -29.78
C GLU A 233 27.28 -23.12 -29.72
N ALA A 234 26.32 -22.38 -30.31
CA ALA A 234 24.93 -22.83 -30.40
C ALA A 234 24.79 -24.13 -31.20
N ALA A 235 25.54 -24.28 -32.29
CA ALA A 235 25.53 -25.51 -33.09
C ALA A 235 25.98 -26.75 -32.29
N LYS A 236 26.96 -26.60 -31.38
CA LYS A 236 27.40 -27.69 -30.49
C LYS A 236 26.29 -28.11 -29.54
N HIS A 237 25.67 -27.16 -28.83
CA HIS A 237 24.59 -27.46 -27.90
C HIS A 237 23.38 -28.09 -28.59
N VAL A 238 23.02 -27.63 -29.80
CA VAL A 238 21.93 -28.25 -30.57
C VAL A 238 22.29 -29.68 -30.98
N LYS A 239 23.53 -29.94 -31.42
CA LYS A 239 24.00 -31.31 -31.76
C LYS A 239 23.96 -32.27 -30.57
N GLU A 240 24.27 -31.81 -29.37
CA GLU A 240 24.21 -32.63 -28.15
C GLU A 240 22.77 -33.02 -27.77
N LEU A 241 21.77 -32.28 -28.26
CA LEU A 241 20.35 -32.48 -27.97
C LEU A 241 19.57 -33.18 -29.11
N ILE A 242 20.16 -33.31 -30.30
CA ILE A 242 19.60 -34.10 -31.41
C ILE A 242 19.70 -35.57 -31.01
N LEU A 243 18.55 -36.22 -30.82
CA LEU A 243 18.48 -37.64 -30.51
C LEU A 243 18.81 -38.42 -31.77
N THR A 244 19.94 -39.12 -31.76
CA THR A 244 20.29 -39.99 -32.88
C THR A 244 19.60 -41.34 -32.73
N ILE A 245 19.27 -42.00 -33.83
CA ILE A 245 18.65 -43.35 -33.81
C ILE A 245 19.57 -44.37 -33.12
N GLU A 246 20.86 -44.06 -32.93
CA GLU A 246 21.80 -44.89 -32.18
C GLU A 246 21.55 -44.86 -30.66
N ASP A 247 20.90 -43.81 -30.13
CA ASP A 247 20.56 -43.66 -28.70
C ASP A 247 19.31 -44.47 -28.28
N LEU A 248 18.61 -45.10 -29.24
CA LEU A 248 17.37 -45.86 -29.05
C LEU A 248 17.55 -47.39 -29.14
N LYS A 249 18.79 -47.90 -29.01
CA LYS A 249 19.09 -49.35 -29.01
C LYS A 249 19.31 -49.93 -27.62
#